data_AF-A0A7S9RIL0-F1
#
_entry.id   AF-A0A7S9RIL0-F1
#
_cell.length_a   1.000
_cell.length_b   1.000
_cell.length_c   1.000
_cell.angle_alpha   90.00
_cell.angle_beta   90.00
_cell.angle_gamma   90.00
#
_symmetry.space_group_name_H-M   'P 1'
#
loop_
_entity.id
_entity.type
_entity.pdbx_description
1 polymer ?
#
loop_
_entity_poly.entity_id
_entity_poly.type
_entity_poly.pdbx_seq_one_letter_code
_entity_poly.pdbx_strand_id
1 'polypeptide(L)'
;MKGTVLAPGIILNADDQRFTYLQEDVASVAKDGAVIVLKQGDEVDFIADGQTAKQIYLTKAKSMNLNLDNINFDIKSNDLSTIRTLGLAGSALPILGIIPFIGFIFFIAGFLCMLFAIFKLSDKVGSPTLKKNYILYLVVAVASTILITIGAITGALGFAGMGSGYANAGGTGAIFGVILGLAGVVGMIYAFFKEFQVYNELSNISGDKFFLYYFIGSVVGTITVFIFIGYILLIVAFVLQIIAWYRLQEVKAA
;
A
#
# COMPACT_ATOMS: atom_id res chain seq x y z
N MET A 1 -15.57 26.38 -25.04
CA MET A 1 -15.68 25.03 -25.63
C MET A 1 -15.57 24.01 -24.52
N LYS A 2 -16.21 22.86 -24.68
CA LYS A 2 -16.09 21.73 -23.76
C LYS A 2 -15.06 20.74 -24.30
N GLY A 3 -14.31 20.10 -23.42
CA GLY A 3 -13.42 19.03 -23.80
C GLY A 3 -13.04 18.12 -22.64
N THR A 4 -12.37 17.03 -22.99
CA THR A 4 -11.88 16.02 -22.06
C THR A 4 -10.37 15.97 -22.15
N VAL A 5 -9.69 15.99 -20.99
CA VAL A 5 -8.23 15.91 -20.93
C VAL A 5 -7.79 14.52 -21.39
N LEU A 6 -7.00 14.42 -22.46
CA LEU A 6 -6.52 13.14 -22.98
C LEU A 6 -5.19 12.70 -22.36
N ALA A 7 -4.32 13.67 -22.08
CA ALA A 7 -2.98 13.49 -21.55
C ALA A 7 -2.51 14.82 -20.95
N PRO A 8 -1.40 14.84 -20.18
CA PRO A 8 -0.81 16.10 -19.74
C PRO A 8 -0.59 17.05 -20.93
N GLY A 9 -1.15 18.25 -20.85
CA GLY A 9 -1.05 19.27 -21.89
C GLY A 9 -1.93 19.05 -23.13
N ILE A 10 -2.84 18.07 -23.17
CA ILE A 10 -3.74 17.81 -24.31
C ILE A 10 -5.21 17.68 -23.88
N ILE A 11 -6.08 18.46 -24.51
CA ILE A 11 -7.55 18.39 -24.38
C ILE A 11 -8.16 17.99 -25.74
N LEU A 12 -9.16 17.12 -25.72
CA LEU A 12 -9.97 16.75 -26.88
C LEU A 12 -11.36 17.37 -26.74
N ASN A 13 -11.81 18.13 -27.72
CA ASN A 13 -13.19 18.64 -27.72
C ASN A 13 -14.19 17.57 -28.20
N ALA A 14 -15.48 17.92 -28.22
CA ALA A 14 -16.55 17.03 -28.70
C ALA A 14 -16.48 16.72 -30.21
N ASP A 15 -15.73 17.52 -30.98
CA ASP A 15 -15.56 17.37 -32.43
C ASP A 15 -14.25 16.63 -32.79
N ASP A 16 -13.67 15.89 -31.84
CA ASP A 16 -12.40 15.16 -31.95
C ASP A 16 -11.16 16.02 -32.31
N GLN A 17 -11.24 17.34 -32.11
CA GLN A 17 -10.12 18.25 -32.28
C GLN A 17 -9.27 18.32 -31.01
N ARG A 18 -7.95 18.24 -31.18
CA ARG A 18 -6.97 18.29 -30.10
C ARG A 18 -6.48 19.72 -29.89
N PHE A 19 -6.45 20.14 -28.64
CA PHE A 19 -5.91 21.42 -28.18
C PHE A 19 -4.78 21.18 -27.20
N THR A 20 -3.69 21.92 -27.35
CA THR A 20 -2.58 21.91 -26.39
C THR A 20 -2.80 22.96 -25.30
N TYR A 21 -2.32 22.71 -24.08
CA TYR A 21 -2.39 23.70 -23.00
C TYR A 21 -1.16 23.64 -22.11
N LEU A 22 -0.85 24.76 -21.45
CA LEU A 22 0.13 24.84 -20.40
C LEU A 22 -0.53 24.88 -19.03
N GLN A 23 0.19 24.46 -17.99
CA GLN A 23 -0.32 24.46 -16.62
C GLN A 23 -0.81 25.85 -16.16
N GLU A 24 -0.16 26.91 -16.65
CA GLU A 24 -0.50 28.32 -16.40
C GLU A 24 -1.83 28.76 -17.03
N ASP A 25 -2.32 28.03 -18.04
CA ASP A 25 -3.60 28.32 -18.69
C ASP A 25 -4.80 27.80 -17.87
N VAL A 26 -4.55 27.00 -16.82
CA VAL A 26 -5.59 26.45 -15.94
C VAL A 26 -6.03 27.50 -14.93
N ALA A 27 -7.22 28.04 -15.14
CA ALA A 27 -7.81 29.09 -14.30
C ALA A 27 -8.51 28.54 -13.05
N SER A 28 -8.73 27.22 -12.97
CA SER A 28 -9.33 26.61 -11.78
C SER A 28 -8.36 26.53 -10.61
N VAL A 29 -8.84 26.99 -9.46
CA VAL A 29 -8.12 26.99 -8.19
C VAL A 29 -8.85 26.08 -7.20
N ALA A 30 -8.10 25.26 -6.47
CA ALA A 30 -8.62 24.43 -5.38
C ALA A 30 -9.09 25.30 -4.20
N LYS A 31 -9.89 24.71 -3.29
CA LYS A 31 -10.46 25.42 -2.13
C LYS A 31 -9.41 26.04 -1.18
N ASP A 32 -8.18 25.56 -1.25
CA ASP A 32 -7.01 26.02 -0.49
C ASP A 32 -6.15 27.04 -1.25
N GLY A 33 -6.57 27.46 -2.45
CA GLY A 33 -5.84 28.42 -3.28
C GLY A 33 -4.75 27.80 -4.17
N ALA A 34 -4.58 26.48 -4.17
CA ALA A 34 -3.62 25.81 -5.05
C ALA A 34 -4.16 25.70 -6.49
N VAL A 35 -3.28 25.86 -7.49
CA VAL A 35 -3.64 25.67 -8.91
C VAL A 35 -4.01 24.20 -9.13
N ILE A 36 -5.16 23.94 -9.76
CA ILE A 36 -5.60 22.58 -10.04
C ILE A 36 -4.72 21.97 -11.14
N VAL A 37 -4.19 20.78 -10.88
CA VAL A 37 -3.54 19.96 -11.91
C VAL A 37 -4.60 19.10 -12.57
N LEU A 38 -4.85 19.35 -13.85
CA LEU A 38 -5.78 18.56 -14.67
C LEU A 38 -5.26 17.14 -14.86
N LYS A 39 -6.17 16.17 -14.76
CA LYS A 39 -5.87 14.73 -14.90
C LYS A 39 -6.53 14.16 -16.13
N GLN A 40 -5.98 13.06 -16.64
CA GLN A 40 -6.58 12.37 -17.78
C GLN A 40 -8.05 11.96 -17.52
N GLY A 41 -8.92 12.43 -18.40
CA GLY A 41 -10.35 12.19 -18.43
C GLY A 41 -11.18 13.18 -17.60
N ASP A 42 -10.57 14.23 -17.05
CA ASP A 42 -11.29 15.38 -16.51
C ASP A 42 -12.05 16.10 -17.65
N GLU A 43 -13.30 16.49 -17.37
CA GLU A 43 -14.08 17.34 -18.28
C GLU A 43 -13.78 18.81 -17.91
N VAL A 44 -13.49 19.61 -18.93
CA VAL A 44 -13.09 21.00 -18.80
C VAL A 44 -13.84 21.89 -19.79
N ASP A 45 -14.07 23.12 -19.38
CA ASP A 45 -14.47 24.21 -20.29
C ASP A 45 -13.28 25.13 -20.52
N PHE A 46 -13.02 25.51 -21.76
CA PHE A 46 -11.86 26.33 -22.13
C PHE A 46 -12.18 27.25 -23.31
N ILE A 47 -11.36 28.28 -23.50
CA ILE A 47 -11.40 29.16 -24.67
C ILE A 47 -10.31 28.69 -25.63
N ALA A 48 -10.64 28.40 -26.89
CA ALA A 48 -9.59 28.13 -27.86
C ALA A 48 -9.00 29.42 -28.41
N ASP A 49 -7.70 29.38 -28.54
CA ASP A 49 -6.88 30.33 -29.26
C ASP A 49 -6.05 29.52 -30.28
N GLY A 50 -6.59 29.37 -31.50
CA GLY A 50 -6.04 28.46 -32.51
C GLY A 50 -6.09 27.00 -32.07
N GLN A 51 -4.94 26.31 -32.06
CA GLN A 51 -4.80 24.95 -31.54
C GLN A 51 -4.44 24.90 -30.05
N THR A 52 -4.47 26.04 -29.36
CA THR A 52 -4.19 26.11 -27.92
C THR A 52 -5.47 26.34 -27.12
N ALA A 53 -5.53 25.77 -25.92
CA ALA A 53 -6.62 25.97 -24.96
C ALA A 53 -6.14 26.92 -23.86
N LYS A 54 -6.87 28.02 -23.66
CA LYS A 54 -6.62 29.04 -22.63
C LYS A 54 -7.80 29.16 -21.68
N GLN A 55 -7.54 29.70 -20.49
CA GLN A 55 -8.55 29.91 -19.44
C GLN A 55 -9.36 28.64 -19.19
N ILE A 56 -8.67 27.58 -18.77
CA ILE A 56 -9.26 26.25 -18.62
C ILE A 56 -9.88 26.13 -17.24
N TYR A 57 -11.18 25.81 -17.23
CA TYR A 57 -11.98 25.58 -16.04
C TYR A 57 -12.34 24.10 -15.94
N LEU A 58 -11.97 23.47 -14.83
CA LEU A 58 -12.42 22.13 -14.50
C LEU A 58 -13.92 22.16 -14.21
N THR A 59 -14.73 21.54 -15.08
CA THR A 59 -16.18 21.47 -14.92
C THR A 59 -16.61 20.19 -14.22
N LYS A 60 -15.88 19.10 -14.46
CA LYS A 60 -16.10 17.83 -13.77
C LYS A 60 -14.79 17.07 -13.66
N ALA A 61 -14.31 16.91 -12.44
CA ALA A 61 -13.25 15.95 -12.17
C ALA A 61 -13.74 14.56 -12.54
N LYS A 62 -12.89 13.76 -13.20
CA LYS A 62 -13.19 12.35 -13.43
C LYS A 62 -13.41 11.66 -12.09
N SER A 63 -14.67 11.39 -11.77
CA SER A 63 -15.03 10.58 -10.62
C SER A 63 -14.45 9.18 -10.83
N MET A 64 -13.76 8.65 -9.82
CA MET A 64 -13.25 7.29 -9.87
C MET A 64 -14.42 6.32 -9.90
N ASN A 65 -14.77 5.85 -11.10
CA ASN A 65 -15.81 4.85 -11.26
C ASN A 65 -15.17 3.49 -10.94
N LEU A 66 -15.26 3.08 -9.66
CA LEU A 66 -15.01 1.70 -9.27
C LEU A 66 -16.21 0.90 -9.79
N ASN A 67 -16.08 0.34 -10.99
CA ASN A 67 -17.11 -0.54 -11.52
C ASN A 67 -17.08 -1.87 -10.73
N LEU A 68 -17.87 -1.92 -9.65
CA LEU A 68 -18.01 -3.10 -8.80
C LEU A 68 -18.79 -4.23 -9.49
N ASP A 69 -19.52 -3.92 -10.56
CA ASP A 69 -20.32 -4.90 -11.31
C ASP A 69 -19.43 -5.78 -12.20
N ASN A 70 -18.21 -5.33 -12.51
CA ASN A 70 -17.20 -6.03 -13.30
C ASN A 70 -15.85 -6.12 -12.54
N ILE A 71 -15.86 -6.51 -11.26
CA ILE A 71 -14.62 -6.95 -10.58
C ILE A 71 -14.18 -8.28 -11.19
N ASN A 72 -13.65 -8.24 -12.41
CA ASN A 72 -12.82 -9.31 -12.90
C ASN A 72 -11.47 -9.13 -12.24
N PHE A 73 -11.14 -10.02 -11.29
CA PHE A 73 -9.76 -10.28 -10.90
C PHE A 73 -9.06 -10.96 -12.06
N ASP A 74 -8.92 -10.24 -13.18
CA ASP A 74 -8.15 -10.72 -14.30
C ASP A 74 -6.67 -10.66 -13.90
N ILE A 75 -6.20 -11.77 -13.34
CA ILE A 75 -4.82 -11.94 -12.89
C ILE A 75 -3.86 -11.82 -14.09
N LYS A 76 -4.33 -11.88 -15.34
CA LYS A 76 -3.47 -11.76 -16.54
C LYS A 76 -3.28 -10.32 -17.03
N SER A 77 -4.19 -9.39 -16.74
CA SER A 77 -4.04 -7.99 -17.19
C SER A 77 -3.02 -7.21 -16.34
N ASN A 78 -2.13 -6.44 -16.99
CA ASN A 78 -1.14 -5.58 -16.33
C ASN A 78 -1.60 -4.10 -16.28
N ASP A 79 -2.90 -3.88 -16.40
CA ASP A 79 -3.50 -2.55 -16.35
C ASP A 79 -3.46 -1.98 -14.94
N LEU A 80 -3.30 -0.65 -14.85
CA LEU A 80 -3.15 0.01 -13.56
C LEU A 80 -4.44 -0.09 -12.73
N SER A 81 -5.59 -0.13 -13.40
CA SER A 81 -6.89 -0.41 -12.79
C SER A 81 -6.91 -1.77 -12.08
N THR A 82 -6.41 -2.83 -12.71
CA THR A 82 -6.35 -4.18 -12.12
C THR A 82 -5.40 -4.22 -10.92
N ILE A 83 -4.21 -3.61 -11.05
CA ILE A 83 -3.22 -3.49 -9.97
C ILE A 83 -3.85 -2.78 -8.77
N ARG A 84 -4.57 -1.68 -9.02
CA ARG A 84 -5.27 -0.92 -8.00
C ARG A 84 -6.36 -1.76 -7.32
N THR A 85 -7.19 -2.46 -8.09
CA THR A 85 -8.25 -3.32 -7.53
C THR A 85 -7.66 -4.42 -6.64
N LEU A 86 -6.57 -5.04 -7.07
CA LEU A 86 -5.81 -6.00 -6.26
C LEU A 86 -5.26 -5.36 -4.98
N GLY A 87 -4.71 -4.15 -5.05
CA GLY A 87 -4.20 -3.42 -3.88
C GLY A 87 -5.31 -3.04 -2.89
N LEU A 88 -6.46 -2.58 -3.40
CA LEU A 88 -7.65 -2.27 -2.60
C LEU A 88 -8.21 -3.52 -1.91
N ALA A 89 -8.40 -4.61 -2.66
CA ALA A 89 -8.82 -5.89 -2.10
C ALA A 89 -7.81 -6.40 -1.06
N GLY A 90 -6.52 -6.30 -1.38
CA GLY A 90 -5.44 -6.72 -0.50
C GLY A 90 -5.34 -5.90 0.79
N SER A 91 -5.82 -4.66 0.79
CA SER A 91 -5.86 -3.80 1.98
C SER A 91 -7.15 -4.00 2.80
N ALA A 92 -8.29 -4.24 2.14
CA ALA A 92 -9.59 -4.32 2.80
C ALA A 92 -9.90 -5.72 3.37
N LEU A 93 -9.58 -6.79 2.64
CA LEU A 93 -9.89 -8.16 3.05
C LEU A 93 -9.27 -8.55 4.40
N PRO A 94 -8.02 -8.17 4.74
CA PRO A 94 -7.42 -8.51 6.03
C PRO A 94 -8.19 -7.95 7.25
N ILE A 95 -8.96 -6.88 7.09
CA ILE A 95 -9.79 -6.30 8.17
C ILE A 95 -10.86 -7.30 8.62
N LEU A 96 -11.40 -8.11 7.68
CA LEU A 96 -12.35 -9.18 7.98
C LEU A 96 -11.68 -10.38 8.68
N GLY A 97 -10.37 -10.36 8.84
CA GLY A 97 -9.59 -11.36 9.57
C GLY A 97 -9.95 -11.50 11.05
N ILE A 98 -10.63 -10.51 11.63
CA ILE A 98 -11.10 -10.53 13.03
C ILE A 98 -12.21 -11.57 13.24
N ILE A 99 -12.93 -11.97 12.19
CA ILE A 99 -14.03 -12.94 12.30
C ILE A 99 -13.47 -14.30 12.74
N PRO A 100 -13.92 -14.87 13.88
CA PRO A 100 -13.46 -16.18 14.33
C PRO A 100 -13.69 -17.27 13.27
N PHE A 101 -12.75 -18.22 13.18
CA PHE A 101 -12.74 -19.39 12.28
C PHE A 101 -12.66 -19.09 10.77
N ILE A 102 -13.42 -18.13 10.25
CA ILE A 102 -13.49 -17.82 8.82
C ILE A 102 -12.53 -16.68 8.42
N GLY A 103 -12.20 -15.78 9.36
CA GLY A 103 -11.37 -14.59 9.11
C GLY A 103 -10.03 -14.89 8.46
N PHE A 104 -9.42 -16.04 8.79
CA PHE A 104 -8.14 -16.45 8.20
C PHE A 104 -8.20 -16.63 6.67
N ILE A 105 -9.35 -17.02 6.11
CA ILE A 105 -9.54 -17.12 4.66
C ILE A 105 -9.45 -15.73 4.01
N PHE A 106 -10.10 -14.73 4.61
CA PHE A 106 -10.03 -13.35 4.13
C PHE A 106 -8.63 -12.77 4.28
N PHE A 107 -7.93 -13.10 5.37
CA PHE A 107 -6.54 -12.70 5.56
C PHE A 107 -5.62 -13.26 4.46
N ILE A 108 -5.72 -14.55 4.14
CA ILE A 108 -4.95 -15.17 3.04
C ILE A 108 -5.33 -14.54 1.69
N ALA A 109 -6.62 -14.39 1.41
CA ALA A 109 -7.07 -13.80 0.14
C ALA A 109 -6.55 -12.36 -0.03
N GLY A 110 -6.62 -11.56 1.04
CA GLY A 110 -6.06 -10.21 1.07
C GLY A 110 -4.55 -10.20 0.86
N PHE A 111 -3.84 -11.08 1.56
CA PHE A 111 -2.39 -11.24 1.39
C PHE A 111 -1.99 -11.56 -0.05
N LEU A 112 -2.68 -12.50 -0.71
CA LEU A 112 -2.42 -12.86 -2.10
C LEU A 112 -2.74 -11.71 -3.06
N CYS A 113 -3.84 -10.98 -2.83
CA CYS A 113 -4.18 -9.81 -3.63
C CYS A 113 -3.10 -8.72 -3.53
N MET A 114 -2.62 -8.43 -2.32
CA MET A 114 -1.54 -7.47 -2.09
C MET A 114 -0.22 -7.91 -2.76
N LEU A 115 0.12 -9.20 -2.67
CA LEU A 115 1.29 -9.77 -3.33
C LEU A 115 1.24 -9.56 -4.85
N PHE A 116 0.12 -9.89 -5.49
CA PHE A 116 -0.05 -9.67 -6.92
C PHE A 116 -0.08 -8.19 -7.29
N ALA A 117 -0.67 -7.31 -6.47
CA ALA A 117 -0.66 -5.87 -6.70
C ALA A 117 0.77 -5.34 -6.76
N ILE A 118 1.61 -5.64 -5.76
CA ILE A 118 2.99 -5.16 -5.70
C ILE A 118 3.85 -5.76 -6.82
N PHE A 119 3.68 -7.04 -7.14
CA PHE A 119 4.45 -7.68 -8.22
C PHE A 119 4.11 -7.09 -9.59
N LYS A 120 2.82 -6.96 -9.90
CA LYS A 120 2.41 -6.35 -11.17
C LYS A 120 2.80 -4.88 -11.25
N LEU A 121 2.74 -4.15 -10.14
CA LEU A 121 3.19 -2.76 -10.09
C LEU A 121 4.70 -2.65 -10.34
N SER A 122 5.49 -3.50 -9.68
CA SER A 122 6.94 -3.61 -9.88
C SER A 122 7.29 -3.93 -11.34
N ASP A 123 6.61 -4.90 -11.95
CA ASP A 123 6.84 -5.26 -13.35
C ASP A 123 6.41 -4.11 -14.29
N LYS A 124 5.32 -3.38 -13.97
CA LYS A 124 4.82 -2.24 -14.76
C LYS A 124 5.74 -1.02 -14.74
N VAL A 125 6.34 -0.72 -13.60
CA VAL A 125 7.24 0.43 -13.42
C VAL A 125 8.70 0.09 -13.64
N GLY A 126 9.01 -1.17 -13.96
CA GLY A 126 10.36 -1.64 -14.24
C GLY A 126 11.27 -1.67 -13.01
N SER A 127 10.72 -1.72 -11.79
CA SER A 127 11.51 -1.72 -10.56
C SER A 127 11.76 -3.14 -10.04
N PRO A 128 12.97 -3.73 -10.23
CA PRO A 128 13.31 -5.00 -9.62
C PRO A 128 13.53 -4.89 -8.10
N THR A 129 13.86 -3.70 -7.60
CA THR A 129 14.11 -3.44 -6.18
C THR A 129 12.84 -3.58 -5.35
N LEU A 130 11.70 -3.11 -5.87
CA LEU A 130 10.42 -3.19 -5.20
C LEU A 130 10.03 -4.66 -4.91
N LYS A 131 10.08 -5.51 -5.95
CA LYS A 131 9.77 -6.94 -5.84
C LYS A 131 10.76 -7.67 -4.95
N LYS A 132 12.07 -7.43 -5.13
CA LYS A 132 13.11 -8.06 -4.31
C LYS A 132 12.96 -7.72 -2.83
N ASN A 133 12.78 -6.44 -2.50
CA ASN A 133 12.65 -5.99 -1.12
C ASN A 133 11.35 -6.51 -0.50
N TYR A 134 10.25 -6.57 -1.26
CA TYR A 134 8.99 -7.12 -0.77
C TYR A 134 9.08 -8.62 -0.48
N ILE A 135 9.68 -9.42 -1.37
CA ILE A 135 9.92 -10.85 -1.10
C ILE A 135 10.81 -11.03 0.12
N LEU A 136 11.89 -10.25 0.23
CA LEU A 136 12.80 -10.35 1.36
C LEU A 136 12.11 -9.99 2.68
N TYR A 137 11.30 -8.93 2.69
CA TYR A 137 10.45 -8.59 3.81
C TYR A 137 9.58 -9.77 4.24
N LEU A 138 8.82 -10.38 3.31
CA LEU A 138 7.91 -11.47 3.61
C LEU A 138 8.63 -12.69 4.22
N VAL A 139 9.72 -13.13 3.59
CA VAL A 139 10.47 -14.31 4.05
C VAL A 139 11.10 -14.06 5.42
N VAL A 140 11.72 -12.90 5.60
CA VAL A 140 12.37 -12.55 6.87
C VAL A 140 11.35 -12.35 7.97
N ALA A 141 10.22 -11.68 7.71
CA ALA A 141 9.17 -11.45 8.71
C ALA A 141 8.59 -12.78 9.24
N VAL A 142 8.30 -13.73 8.34
CA VAL A 142 7.81 -15.06 8.72
C VAL A 142 8.85 -15.82 9.53
N ALA A 143 10.10 -15.90 9.06
CA ALA A 143 11.17 -16.60 9.77
C ALA A 143 11.42 -15.99 11.17
N SER A 144 11.40 -14.65 11.26
CA SER A 144 11.58 -13.91 12.51
C SER A 144 10.44 -14.17 13.50
N THR A 145 9.19 -14.18 13.02
CA THR A 145 8.02 -14.47 13.85
C THR A 145 8.07 -15.89 14.42
N ILE A 146 8.50 -16.86 13.62
CA ILE A 146 8.72 -18.25 14.06
C ILE A 146 9.78 -18.31 15.16
N LEU A 147 10.94 -17.67 14.94
CA LEU A 147 12.03 -17.64 15.93
C LEU A 147 11.61 -16.96 17.25
N ILE A 148 10.90 -15.83 17.18
CA ILE A 148 10.34 -15.15 18.36
C ILE A 148 9.40 -16.10 19.11
N THR A 149 8.50 -16.78 18.39
CA THR A 149 7.49 -17.66 19.00
C THR A 149 8.13 -18.88 19.66
N ILE A 150 9.04 -19.56 18.97
CA ILE A 150 9.78 -20.71 19.51
C ILE A 150 10.65 -20.27 20.70
N GLY A 151 11.32 -19.12 20.57
CA GLY A 151 12.15 -18.55 21.64
C GLY A 151 11.34 -18.21 22.88
N ALA A 152 10.17 -17.59 22.71
CA ALA A 152 9.27 -17.25 23.81
C ALA A 152 8.72 -18.50 24.52
N ILE A 153 8.25 -19.50 23.76
CA ILE A 153 7.74 -20.76 24.33
C ILE A 153 8.86 -21.52 25.06
N THR A 154 10.00 -21.73 24.40
CA THR A 154 11.13 -22.45 24.99
C THR A 154 11.69 -21.73 26.21
N GLY A 155 11.76 -20.40 26.16
CA GLY A 155 12.17 -19.56 27.27
C GLY A 155 11.24 -19.69 28.47
N ALA A 156 9.92 -19.54 28.24
CA ALA A 156 8.91 -19.66 29.29
C ALA A 156 8.90 -21.05 29.94
N LEU A 157 8.97 -22.11 29.13
CA LEU A 157 9.06 -23.49 29.64
C LEU A 157 10.36 -23.74 30.41
N GLY A 158 11.48 -23.17 29.93
CA GLY A 158 12.76 -23.21 30.63
C GLY A 158 12.69 -22.57 32.02
N PHE A 159 12.15 -21.36 32.11
CA PHE A 159 11.93 -20.67 33.39
C PHE A 159 11.00 -21.44 34.32
N ALA A 160 9.90 -22.01 33.81
CA ALA A 160 9.01 -22.85 34.62
C ALA A 160 9.73 -24.10 35.16
N GLY A 161 10.55 -24.75 34.32
CA GLY A 161 11.33 -25.93 34.71
C GLY A 161 12.37 -25.65 35.80
N MET A 162 12.91 -24.43 35.86
CA MET A 162 13.81 -24.02 36.95
C MET A 162 13.09 -24.00 38.30
N GLY A 163 11.83 -23.57 38.33
CA GLY A 163 11.01 -23.53 39.54
C GLY A 163 10.48 -24.89 39.98
N SER A 164 10.53 -25.91 39.12
CA SER A 164 9.93 -27.24 39.36
C SER A 164 10.95 -28.36 39.59
N GLY A 165 12.18 -28.02 40.01
CA GLY A 165 13.22 -29.01 40.36
C GLY A 165 14.13 -29.46 39.20
N TYR A 166 13.95 -28.91 37.99
CA TYR A 166 14.81 -29.18 36.83
C TYR A 166 15.76 -28.01 36.55
N ALA A 167 16.40 -27.45 37.59
CA ALA A 167 17.18 -26.20 37.51
C ALA A 167 18.18 -26.12 36.34
N ASN A 168 18.98 -27.17 36.11
CA ASN A 168 20.00 -27.18 35.06
C ASN A 168 19.39 -27.25 33.65
N ALA A 169 18.41 -28.13 33.44
CA ALA A 169 17.73 -28.26 32.15
C ALA A 169 16.85 -27.03 31.85
N GLY A 170 16.14 -26.52 32.86
CA GLY A 170 15.34 -25.31 32.78
C GLY A 170 16.19 -24.08 32.47
N GLY A 171 17.33 -23.91 33.14
CA GLY A 171 18.27 -22.81 32.88
C GLY A 171 18.81 -22.83 31.46
N THR A 172 19.13 -24.02 30.94
CA THR A 172 19.58 -24.21 29.55
C THR A 172 18.47 -23.85 28.55
N GLY A 173 17.23 -24.31 28.78
CA GLY A 173 16.08 -23.96 27.96
C GLY A 173 15.75 -22.47 27.97
N ALA A 174 15.87 -21.81 29.14
CA ALA A 174 15.66 -20.38 29.28
C ALA A 174 16.67 -19.56 28.45
N ILE A 175 17.96 -19.88 28.56
CA ILE A 175 19.03 -19.22 27.79
C ILE A 175 18.81 -19.43 26.29
N PHE A 176 18.54 -20.67 25.87
CA PHE A 176 18.30 -20.99 24.47
C PHE A 176 17.07 -20.24 23.91
N GLY A 177 15.99 -20.18 24.69
CA GLY A 177 14.79 -19.42 24.35
C GLY A 177 15.07 -17.93 24.17
N VAL A 178 15.85 -17.32 25.07
CA VAL A 178 16.27 -15.91 24.97
C VAL A 178 17.10 -15.67 23.71
N ILE A 179 18.07 -16.54 23.40
CA ILE A 179 18.91 -16.41 22.19
C ILE A 179 18.06 -16.46 20.92
N LEU A 180 17.17 -17.45 20.81
CA LEU A 180 16.25 -17.57 19.66
C LEU A 180 15.30 -16.37 19.55
N GLY A 181 14.77 -15.92 20.68
CA GLY A 181 13.90 -14.75 20.75
C GLY A 181 14.61 -13.49 20.25
N LEU A 182 15.83 -13.23 20.75
CA LEU A 182 16.65 -12.09 20.33
C LEU A 182 17.04 -12.18 18.85
N ALA A 183 17.42 -13.36 18.36
CA ALA A 183 17.70 -13.56 16.94
C ALA A 183 16.48 -13.24 16.06
N GLY A 184 15.29 -13.67 16.50
CA GLY A 184 14.03 -13.33 15.86
C GLY A 184 13.71 -11.83 15.90
N VAL A 185 13.97 -11.14 17.02
CA VAL A 185 13.79 -9.67 17.10
C VAL A 185 14.72 -8.93 16.14
N VAL A 186 16.00 -9.32 16.06
CA VAL A 186 16.95 -8.73 15.10
C VAL A 186 16.48 -8.96 13.66
N GLY A 187 16.00 -10.17 13.36
CA GLY A 187 15.39 -10.49 12.06
C GLY A 187 14.17 -9.62 11.77
N MET A 188 13.30 -9.39 12.76
CA MET A 188 12.11 -8.54 12.60
C MET A 188 12.48 -7.08 12.33
N ILE A 189 13.50 -6.55 12.99
CA ILE A 189 14.02 -5.20 12.70
C ILE A 189 14.49 -5.12 11.23
N TYR A 190 15.19 -6.14 10.75
CA TYR A 190 15.60 -6.21 9.34
C TYR A 190 14.40 -6.32 8.38
N ALA A 191 13.35 -7.07 8.76
CA ALA A 191 12.11 -7.14 8.00
C ALA A 191 11.43 -5.76 7.90
N PHE A 192 11.30 -5.01 9.00
CA PHE A 192 10.75 -3.65 8.98
C PHE A 192 11.58 -2.69 8.14
N PHE A 193 12.91 -2.83 8.15
CA PHE A 193 13.75 -2.05 7.25
C PHE A 193 13.45 -2.34 5.77
N LYS A 194 13.19 -3.60 5.41
CA LYS A 194 12.81 -3.98 4.04
C LYS A 194 11.40 -3.54 3.67
N GLU A 195 10.48 -3.64 4.61
CA GLU A 195 9.13 -3.12 4.45
C GLU A 195 9.14 -1.59 4.23
N PHE A 196 9.94 -0.86 5.01
CA PHE A 196 10.15 0.58 4.80
C PHE A 196 10.64 0.88 3.39
N GLN A 197 11.62 0.14 2.87
CA GLN A 197 12.13 0.33 1.52
C GLN A 197 11.02 0.14 0.47
N VAL A 198 10.16 -0.87 0.63
CA VAL A 198 9.01 -1.13 -0.24
C VAL A 198 8.03 0.04 -0.22
N TYR A 199 7.57 0.47 0.95
CA TYR A 199 6.54 1.52 1.04
C TYR A 199 7.08 2.92 0.72
N ASN A 200 8.37 3.18 0.97
CA ASN A 200 9.03 4.39 0.51
C ASN A 200 9.13 4.43 -1.02
N GLU A 201 9.47 3.31 -1.65
CA GLU A 201 9.49 3.18 -3.10
C GLU A 201 8.09 3.30 -3.71
N LEU A 202 7.07 2.64 -3.13
CA LEU A 202 5.66 2.82 -3.53
C LEU A 202 5.20 4.27 -3.41
N SER A 203 5.58 4.97 -2.34
CA SER A 203 5.31 6.39 -2.16
C SER A 203 5.93 7.24 -3.28
N ASN A 204 7.16 6.94 -3.68
CA ASN A 204 7.83 7.68 -4.76
C ASN A 204 7.24 7.40 -6.14
N ILE A 205 6.92 6.12 -6.42
CA ILE A 205 6.31 5.68 -7.68
C ILE A 205 4.90 6.26 -7.85
N SER A 206 4.09 6.21 -6.79
CA SER A 206 2.71 6.72 -6.81
C SER A 206 2.62 8.24 -6.65
N GLY A 207 3.68 8.88 -6.16
CA GLY A 207 3.66 10.28 -5.74
C GLY A 207 2.83 10.54 -4.48
N ASP A 208 2.42 9.49 -3.75
CA ASP A 208 1.56 9.58 -2.59
C ASP A 208 2.21 9.02 -1.31
N LYS A 209 2.35 9.89 -0.30
CA LYS A 209 2.95 9.56 1.00
C LYS A 209 2.07 8.64 1.86
N PHE A 210 0.81 8.40 1.50
CA PHE A 210 -0.08 7.51 2.26
C PHE A 210 0.46 6.09 2.40
N PHE A 211 1.23 5.59 1.43
CA PHE A 211 1.94 4.30 1.54
C PHE A 211 2.94 4.29 2.71
N LEU A 212 3.67 5.38 2.90
CA LEU A 212 4.65 5.51 3.97
C LEU A 212 3.96 5.72 5.33
N TYR A 213 2.86 6.46 5.36
CA TYR A 213 2.05 6.62 6.58
C TYR A 213 1.40 5.30 7.02
N TYR A 214 0.94 4.48 6.07
CA TYR A 214 0.51 3.11 6.36
C TYR A 214 1.63 2.35 7.08
N PHE A 215 2.85 2.36 6.54
CA PHE A 215 3.98 1.65 7.14
C PHE A 215 4.30 2.12 8.57
N ILE A 216 4.36 3.44 8.79
CA ILE A 216 4.60 3.98 10.14
C ILE A 216 3.48 3.54 11.08
N GLY A 217 2.22 3.66 10.65
CA GLY A 217 1.06 3.24 11.43
C GLY A 217 1.06 1.74 11.73
N SER A 218 1.45 0.89 10.78
CA SER A 218 1.47 -0.57 10.94
C SER A 218 2.56 -1.00 11.92
N VAL A 219 3.76 -0.42 11.86
CA VAL A 219 4.86 -0.71 12.79
C VAL A 219 4.50 -0.28 14.21
N VAL A 220 4.05 0.98 14.38
CA VAL A 220 3.65 1.48 15.71
C VAL A 220 2.47 0.69 16.26
N GLY A 221 1.49 0.39 15.41
CA GLY A 221 0.34 -0.45 15.76
C GLY A 221 0.78 -1.82 16.24
N THR A 222 1.67 -2.50 15.51
CA THR A 222 2.20 -3.83 15.85
C THR A 222 2.91 -3.84 17.20
N ILE A 223 3.76 -2.85 17.48
CA ILE A 223 4.50 -2.76 18.75
C ILE A 223 3.54 -2.51 19.93
N THR A 224 2.44 -1.80 19.70
CA THR A 224 1.48 -1.40 20.75
C THR A 224 0.27 -2.34 20.88
N VAL A 225 0.24 -3.48 20.16
CA VAL A 225 -0.84 -4.47 20.27
C VAL A 225 -1.04 -4.97 21.70
N PHE A 226 0.06 -5.11 22.47
CA PHE A 226 0.03 -5.62 23.84
C PHE A 226 -0.80 -4.77 24.83
N ILE A 227 -1.05 -3.50 24.51
CA ILE A 227 -1.85 -2.57 25.33
C ILE A 227 -3.20 -2.25 24.69
N PHE A 228 -3.67 -3.08 23.76
CA PHE A 228 -4.91 -2.96 22.97
C PHE A 228 -5.03 -1.73 22.05
N ILE A 229 -4.39 -0.60 22.37
CA ILE A 229 -4.38 0.60 21.50
C ILE A 229 -3.83 0.29 20.11
N GLY A 230 -2.92 -0.69 20.00
CA GLY A 230 -2.32 -1.11 18.74
C GLY A 230 -3.34 -1.60 17.73
N TYR A 231 -4.42 -2.26 18.15
CA TYR A 231 -5.48 -2.69 17.23
C TYR A 231 -6.17 -1.51 16.54
N ILE A 232 -6.42 -0.43 17.28
CA ILE A 232 -7.02 0.79 16.71
C ILE A 232 -6.05 1.43 15.70
N LEU A 233 -4.76 1.52 16.05
CA LEU A 233 -3.74 2.06 15.15
C LEU A 233 -3.59 1.22 13.88
N LEU A 234 -3.67 -0.11 13.98
CA LEU A 234 -3.63 -1.01 12.82
C LEU A 234 -4.82 -0.78 11.90
N ILE A 235 -6.03 -0.63 12.43
CA ILE A 235 -7.22 -0.30 11.63
C ILE A 235 -7.02 1.02 10.88
N VAL A 236 -6.54 2.06 11.58
CA VAL A 236 -6.23 3.36 10.95
C VAL A 236 -5.17 3.20 9.86
N ALA A 237 -4.13 2.40 10.09
CA ALA A 237 -3.12 2.10 9.08
C ALA A 237 -3.77 1.47 7.84
N PHE A 238 -4.59 0.43 7.99
CA PHE A 238 -5.30 -0.20 6.86
C PHE A 238 -6.15 0.80 6.07
N VAL A 239 -6.82 1.76 6.75
CA VAL A 239 -7.55 2.84 6.06
C VAL A 239 -6.61 3.70 5.22
N LEU A 240 -5.43 4.06 5.74
CA LEU A 240 -4.41 4.80 4.96
C LEU A 240 -3.93 3.99 3.76
N GLN A 241 -3.78 2.68 3.89
CA GLN A 241 -3.41 1.80 2.78
C GLN A 241 -4.48 1.79 1.68
N ILE A 242 -5.76 1.69 2.07
CA ILE A 242 -6.89 1.76 1.14
C ILE A 242 -6.88 3.10 0.40
N ILE A 243 -6.67 4.22 1.12
CA ILE A 243 -6.57 5.55 0.51
C ILE A 243 -5.39 5.62 -0.46
N ALA A 244 -4.23 5.07 -0.11
CA ALA A 244 -3.04 5.07 -0.96
C ALA A 244 -3.29 4.33 -2.27
N TRP A 245 -3.86 3.12 -2.21
CA TRP A 245 -4.21 2.36 -3.40
C TRP A 245 -5.32 3.02 -4.20
N TYR A 246 -6.33 3.58 -3.54
CA TYR A 246 -7.39 4.33 -4.22
C TYR A 246 -6.81 5.49 -5.03
N ARG A 247 -5.91 6.28 -4.44
CA ARG A 247 -5.28 7.44 -5.08
C ARG A 247 -4.26 7.09 -6.17
N LEU A 248 -3.88 5.82 -6.32
CA LEU A 248 -3.02 5.35 -7.40
C LEU A 248 -3.73 5.53 -8.76
N GLN A 249 -3.46 6.66 -9.43
CA GLN A 249 -4.02 7.02 -10.74
C GLN A 249 -2.95 7.05 -11.82
N GLU A 250 -1.73 7.46 -11.46
CA GLU A 250 -0.58 7.52 -12.33
C GLU A 250 0.61 6.93 -11.60
N VAL A 251 1.55 6.36 -12.34
CA VAL A 251 2.79 5.79 -11.80
C VAL A 251 3.95 6.42 -12.54
N LYS A 252 4.94 6.92 -11.79
CA LYS A 252 6.21 7.35 -12.37
C LYS A 252 7.02 6.10 -12.72
N ALA A 253 7.61 6.09 -13.91
CA ALA A 253 8.62 5.08 -14.23
C ALA A 253 9.77 5.20 -13.20
N ALA A 254 10.26 4.06 -12.73
CA ALA A 254 11.35 3.99 -11.76
C ALA A 254 12.70 4.24 -12.43
#